data_AF-A0A947N6A1-F1
#
_entry.id   AF-A0A947N6A1-F1
#
_cell.length_a   1.000
_cell.length_b   1.000
_cell.length_c   1.000
_cell.angle_alpha   90.00
_cell.angle_beta   90.00
_cell.angle_gamma   90.00
#
_symmetry.space_group_name_H-M   'P 1'
#
loop_
_entity.id
_entity.type
_entity.pdbx_description
1 polymer ?
#
loop_
_entity_poly.entity_id
_entity_poly.type
_entity_poly.pdbx_seq_one_letter_code
_entity_poly.pdbx_strand_id
1 'polypeptide(L)'
;LSLAISTDQNLLEHCLAADLPVTRSCRNGNCGRCDSRLQKGQVQLRNGSIIHAPAIIPLCIAHARSDIHISHIPLVQLPTHWRCQWQNPQTLRLPAGRQTPPRQGDICAILVTHGVETNEIAEINGRNIVLRHPSGNKLESGSASLITIDRDHHGDYSLWREYDGEQQQLWAHLNHPTALVAQAAYQQSGTSGRYLILSD
;
A
#
# COMPACT_ATOMS: atom_id res chain seq x y z
N LEU A 1 -14.12 -13.63 13.39
CA LEU A 1 -12.79 -14.26 13.41
C LEU A 1 -12.31 -14.29 14.85
N SER A 2 -11.77 -15.42 15.30
CA SER A 2 -11.13 -15.55 16.61
C SER A 2 -9.69 -15.98 16.37
N LEU A 3 -8.74 -15.30 17.00
CA LEU A 3 -7.31 -15.57 16.86
C LEU A 3 -6.75 -15.94 18.24
N ALA A 4 -5.91 -16.98 18.30
CA ALA A 4 -5.11 -17.25 19.48
C ALA A 4 -3.92 -16.30 19.47
N ILE A 5 -3.83 -15.44 20.49
CA ILE A 5 -2.81 -14.38 20.58
C ILE A 5 -1.80 -14.71 21.68
N SER A 6 -0.52 -14.54 21.37
CA SER A 6 0.58 -14.54 22.34
C SER A 6 0.80 -13.12 22.87
N THR A 7 1.34 -13.00 24.09
CA THR A 7 1.68 -11.71 24.70
C THR A 7 2.92 -11.06 24.08
N ASP A 8 3.74 -11.85 23.39
CA ASP A 8 5.08 -11.45 22.93
C ASP A 8 5.04 -10.67 21.61
N GLN A 9 3.94 -10.81 20.87
CA GLN A 9 3.70 -10.11 19.61
C GLN A 9 2.65 -9.03 19.77
N ASN A 10 2.78 -7.96 18.99
CA ASN A 10 1.75 -6.93 18.95
C ASN A 10 0.54 -7.40 18.11
N LEU A 11 -0.59 -6.73 18.28
CA LEU A 11 -1.84 -7.12 17.63
C LEU A 11 -1.79 -7.00 16.10
N LEU A 12 -0.98 -6.10 15.55
CA LEU A 12 -0.78 -6.03 14.11
C LEU A 12 -0.09 -7.30 13.60
N GLU A 13 0.97 -7.78 14.26
CA GLU A 13 1.67 -9.01 13.88
C GLU A 13 0.73 -10.22 13.90
N HIS A 14 -0.12 -10.35 14.92
CA HIS A 14 -1.14 -11.40 14.97
C HIS A 14 -2.14 -11.33 13.82
N CYS A 15 -2.55 -10.11 13.44
CA CYS A 15 -3.44 -9.94 12.28
C CYS A 15 -2.75 -10.39 10.99
N LEU A 16 -1.50 -9.97 10.78
CA LEU A 16 -0.73 -10.33 9.58
C LEU A 16 -0.45 -11.84 9.50
N ALA A 17 -0.11 -12.48 10.63
CA ALA A 17 0.08 -13.93 10.71
C ALA A 17 -1.21 -14.73 10.44
N ALA A 18 -2.38 -14.09 10.58
CA ALA A 18 -3.68 -14.66 10.23
C ALA A 18 -4.16 -14.26 8.82
N ASP A 19 -3.25 -13.81 7.96
CA ASP A 19 -3.52 -13.33 6.61
C ASP A 19 -4.55 -12.19 6.53
N LEU A 20 -4.74 -11.44 7.63
CA LEU A 20 -5.52 -10.22 7.58
C LEU A 20 -4.67 -9.11 6.99
N PRO A 21 -5.05 -8.54 5.84
CA PRO A 21 -4.28 -7.49 5.22
C PRO A 21 -4.56 -6.20 5.98
N VAL A 22 -3.92 -5.92 7.13
CA VAL A 22 -4.17 -4.71 7.93
C VAL A 22 -3.30 -3.56 7.46
N THR A 23 -3.89 -2.36 7.32
CA THR A 23 -3.15 -1.14 6.95
C THR A 23 -2.11 -0.80 8.00
N ARG A 24 -0.88 -0.59 7.54
CA ARG A 24 0.28 -0.27 8.39
C ARG A 24 1.19 0.73 7.71
N SER A 25 1.96 1.47 8.50
CA SER A 25 2.86 2.50 7.98
C SER A 25 4.04 2.77 8.90
N CYS A 26 3.81 3.44 10.03
CA CYS A 26 4.91 3.89 10.90
C CYS A 26 5.45 2.82 11.87
N ARG A 27 4.66 1.76 12.15
CA ARG A 27 4.94 0.71 13.14
C ARG A 27 5.36 1.22 14.55
N ASN A 28 5.00 2.46 14.87
CA ASN A 28 5.33 3.13 16.13
C ASN A 28 4.13 3.88 16.76
N GLY A 29 2.92 3.70 16.22
CA GLY A 29 1.68 4.28 16.75
C GLY A 29 1.35 5.71 16.30
N ASN A 30 2.21 6.38 15.52
CA ASN A 30 2.04 7.81 15.23
C ASN A 30 1.13 8.12 14.02
N CYS A 31 0.98 7.19 13.07
CA CYS A 31 0.30 7.48 11.81
C CYS A 31 -1.22 7.25 11.80
N GLY A 32 -1.78 6.65 12.85
CA GLY A 32 -3.21 6.27 12.93
C GLY A 32 -3.70 5.21 11.94
N ARG A 33 -2.87 4.74 11.00
CA ARG A 33 -3.31 3.83 9.92
C ARG A 33 -3.76 2.46 10.40
N CYS A 34 -3.18 1.96 11.48
CA CYS A 34 -3.55 0.66 12.05
C CYS A 34 -4.50 0.84 13.25
N ASP A 35 -5.17 1.97 13.37
CA ASP A 35 -6.06 2.22 14.50
C ASP A 35 -7.30 1.35 14.38
N SER A 36 -7.68 0.74 15.49
CA SER A 36 -8.87 -0.11 15.58
C SER A 36 -9.60 0.14 16.88
N ARG A 37 -10.88 -0.23 16.92
CA ARG A 37 -11.73 0.00 18.09
C ARG A 37 -11.67 -1.20 19.03
N LEU A 38 -11.08 -1.01 20.21
CA LEU A 38 -11.15 -1.95 21.32
C LEU A 38 -12.55 -1.88 21.95
N GLN A 39 -13.31 -2.97 21.88
CA GLN A 39 -14.68 -3.08 22.39
C GLN A 39 -14.77 -3.77 23.74
N LYS A 40 -13.86 -4.72 24.02
CA LYS A 40 -13.75 -5.43 25.32
C LYS A 40 -12.30 -5.76 25.63
N GLY A 41 -12.01 -5.93 26.92
CA GLY A 41 -10.70 -6.34 27.42
C GLY A 41 -9.74 -5.17 27.63
N GLN A 42 -8.46 -5.50 27.75
CA GLN A 42 -7.38 -4.54 27.98
C GLN A 42 -6.14 -4.88 27.15
N VAL A 43 -5.42 -3.83 26.77
CA VAL A 43 -4.14 -3.92 26.06
C VAL A 43 -3.08 -3.12 26.79
N GLN A 44 -1.83 -3.51 26.62
CA GLN A 44 -0.67 -2.71 27.01
C GLN A 44 0.01 -2.19 25.75
N LEU A 45 0.23 -0.88 25.68
CA LEU A 45 0.99 -0.26 24.60
C LEU A 45 2.50 -0.45 24.83
N ARG A 46 3.30 -0.32 23.77
CA ARG A 46 4.77 -0.44 23.82
C ARG A 46 5.43 0.49 24.85
N ASN A 47 4.83 1.65 25.13
CA ASN A 47 5.31 2.60 26.15
C ASN A 47 4.92 2.19 27.59
N GLY A 48 4.30 1.03 27.78
CA GLY A 48 3.87 0.50 29.07
C GLY A 48 2.45 0.92 29.49
N SER A 49 1.81 1.87 28.81
CA SER A 49 0.46 2.33 29.16
C SER A 49 -0.58 1.21 28.99
N ILE A 50 -1.44 1.04 29.99
CA ILE A 50 -2.56 0.09 29.94
C ILE A 50 -3.82 0.84 29.48
N ILE A 51 -4.48 0.31 28.46
CA ILE A 51 -5.70 0.86 27.89
C ILE A 51 -6.83 -0.15 28.05
N HIS A 52 -7.95 0.30 28.60
CA HIS A 52 -9.17 -0.48 28.77
C HIS A 52 -10.20 -0.14 27.71
N ALA A 53 -11.04 -1.12 27.35
CA ALA A 53 -12.19 -0.86 26.49
C ALA A 53 -13.24 0.04 27.17
N PRO A 54 -13.97 0.89 26.43
CA PRO A 54 -13.86 1.12 24.99
C PRO A 54 -12.77 2.16 24.63
N ALA A 55 -11.96 1.88 23.62
CA ALA A 55 -10.90 2.80 23.18
C ALA A 55 -10.58 2.64 21.68
N ILE A 56 -9.90 3.63 21.10
CA ILE A 56 -9.17 3.46 19.84
C ILE A 56 -7.72 3.13 20.18
N ILE A 57 -7.19 2.06 19.58
CA ILE A 57 -5.83 1.59 19.85
C ILE A 57 -5.07 1.39 18.52
N PRO A 58 -3.79 1.80 18.45
CA PRO A 58 -2.92 1.45 17.34
C PRO A 58 -2.45 0.00 17.46
N LEU A 59 -2.89 -0.87 16.55
CA LEU A 59 -2.55 -2.31 16.60
C LEU A 59 -1.04 -2.59 16.59
N CYS A 60 -0.24 -1.75 15.92
CA CYS A 60 1.21 -1.95 15.77
C CYS A 60 2.06 -1.78 17.03
N ILE A 61 1.48 -1.25 18.11
CA ILE A 61 2.16 -1.09 19.40
C ILE A 61 1.34 -1.62 20.57
N ALA A 62 0.17 -2.21 20.33
CA ALA A 62 -0.69 -2.76 21.35
C ALA A 62 -0.44 -4.27 21.52
N HIS A 63 -0.35 -4.73 22.77
CA HIS A 63 -0.24 -6.13 23.16
C HIS A 63 -1.44 -6.50 24.03
N ALA A 64 -2.06 -7.67 23.80
CA ALA A 64 -3.18 -8.10 24.61
C ALA A 64 -2.76 -8.44 26.04
N ARG A 65 -3.59 -8.07 27.02
CA ARG A 65 -3.41 -8.40 28.45
C ARG A 65 -4.59 -9.18 29.04
N SER A 66 -5.60 -9.44 28.22
CA SER A 66 -6.78 -10.27 28.48
C SER A 66 -7.35 -10.72 27.14
N ASP A 67 -8.42 -11.51 27.17
CA ASP A 67 -9.26 -11.66 25.98
C ASP A 67 -9.79 -10.30 25.55
N ILE A 68 -9.72 -10.02 24.26
CA ILE A 68 -10.08 -8.73 23.66
C ILE A 68 -11.04 -8.91 22.51
N HIS A 69 -11.93 -7.93 22.33
CA HIS A 69 -12.77 -7.83 21.14
C HIS A 69 -12.39 -6.53 20.42
N ILE A 70 -12.02 -6.64 19.15
CA ILE A 70 -11.66 -5.50 18.31
C ILE A 70 -12.61 -5.43 17.12
N SER A 71 -13.02 -4.22 16.77
CA SER A 71 -13.77 -3.94 15.55
C SER A 71 -13.12 -2.83 14.74
N HIS A 72 -13.63 -2.62 13.52
CA HIS A 72 -13.12 -1.61 12.59
C HIS A 72 -11.62 -1.80 12.29
N ILE A 73 -11.18 -3.05 12.15
CA ILE A 73 -9.81 -3.35 11.70
C ILE A 73 -9.64 -2.73 10.31
N PRO A 74 -8.69 -1.80 10.12
CA PRO A 74 -8.53 -1.11 8.86
C PRO A 74 -7.78 -2.05 7.92
N LEU A 75 -8.51 -2.67 6.99
CA LEU A 75 -7.92 -3.58 6.01
C LEU A 75 -7.32 -2.78 4.85
N VAL A 76 -6.13 -3.19 4.38
CA VAL A 76 -5.50 -2.74 3.14
C VAL A 76 -6.51 -2.95 2.04
N GLN A 77 -6.87 -1.86 1.38
CA GLN A 77 -7.59 -1.95 0.13
C GLN A 77 -6.66 -2.57 -0.89
N LEU A 78 -7.16 -3.53 -1.67
CA LEU A 78 -6.43 -4.09 -2.79
C LEU A 78 -5.80 -2.94 -3.61
N PRO A 79 -4.54 -3.10 -4.08
CA PRO A 79 -3.89 -2.11 -4.92
C PRO A 79 -4.85 -1.64 -6.00
N THR A 80 -5.15 -0.35 -6.01
CA THR A 80 -6.06 0.24 -6.98
C THR A 80 -5.24 0.89 -8.07
N HIS A 81 -5.67 0.77 -9.32
CA HIS A 81 -4.97 1.30 -10.49
C HIS A 81 -5.73 2.49 -11.07
N TRP A 82 -4.97 3.54 -11.40
CA TRP A 82 -5.44 4.66 -12.18
C TRP A 82 -4.50 4.90 -13.35
N ARG A 83 -5.08 5.22 -14.51
CA ARG A 83 -4.34 5.86 -15.60
C ARG A 83 -4.30 7.35 -15.31
N CYS A 84 -3.16 7.98 -15.47
CA CYS A 84 -2.94 9.38 -15.14
C CYS A 84 -2.26 10.09 -16.31
N GLN A 85 -2.44 11.41 -16.37
CA GLN A 85 -1.64 12.28 -17.23
C GLN A 85 -0.74 13.15 -16.37
N TRP A 86 0.52 13.27 -16.74
CA TRP A 86 1.39 14.22 -16.08
C TRP A 86 0.97 15.66 -16.40
N GLN A 87 0.99 16.52 -15.39
CA GLN A 87 0.84 17.97 -15.56
C GLN A 87 2.19 18.68 -15.37
N ASN A 88 2.99 18.17 -14.43
CA ASN A 88 4.36 18.55 -14.15
C ASN A 88 5.02 17.39 -13.37
N PRO A 89 6.33 17.41 -13.07
CA PRO A 89 7.00 16.29 -12.41
C PRO A 89 6.41 15.87 -11.05
N GLN A 90 5.67 16.75 -10.37
CA GLN A 90 5.09 16.46 -9.05
C GLN A 90 3.57 16.25 -9.08
N THR A 91 2.93 16.45 -10.24
CA THR A 91 1.46 16.46 -10.33
C THR A 91 0.96 15.54 -11.45
N LEU A 92 0.13 14.58 -11.06
CA LEU A 92 -0.62 13.70 -11.94
C LEU A 92 -2.08 14.14 -12.00
N ARG A 93 -2.73 13.91 -13.13
CA ARG A 93 -4.16 14.19 -13.33
C ARG A 93 -4.90 12.92 -13.68
N LEU A 94 -5.92 12.62 -12.89
CA LEU A 94 -6.86 11.54 -13.16
C LEU A 94 -7.76 11.88 -14.37
N PRO A 95 -8.15 10.88 -15.17
CA PRO A 95 -9.10 11.05 -16.27
C PRO A 95 -10.44 11.56 -15.75
N ALA A 96 -11.24 12.11 -16.66
CA ALA A 96 -12.62 12.47 -16.33
C ALA A 96 -13.44 11.19 -16.06
N GLY A 97 -14.32 11.22 -15.07
CA GLY A 97 -15.21 10.11 -14.75
C GLY A 97 -15.46 9.96 -13.25
N ARG A 98 -16.39 9.06 -12.89
CA ARG A 98 -16.59 8.66 -11.50
C ARG A 98 -15.50 7.67 -11.12
N GLN A 99 -14.48 8.16 -10.42
CA GLN A 99 -13.39 7.38 -9.86
C GLN A 99 -13.18 7.82 -8.42
N THR A 100 -12.93 6.89 -7.52
CA THR A 100 -12.45 7.24 -6.18
C THR A 100 -10.95 7.47 -6.29
N PRO A 101 -10.42 8.68 -6.00
CA PRO A 101 -8.99 8.93 -6.02
C PRO A 101 -8.29 8.17 -4.87
N PRO A 102 -6.96 8.03 -4.91
CA PRO A 102 -6.18 7.61 -3.74
C PRO A 102 -6.36 8.62 -2.60
N ARG A 103 -5.91 8.29 -1.38
CA ARG A 103 -6.00 9.17 -0.21
C ARG A 103 -4.66 9.82 0.12
N GLN A 104 -4.72 10.97 0.78
CA GLN A 104 -3.52 11.63 1.31
C GLN A 104 -2.76 10.67 2.24
N GLY A 105 -1.44 10.62 2.05
CA GLY A 105 -0.51 9.75 2.76
C GLY A 105 -0.40 8.34 2.18
N ASP A 106 -1.20 7.97 1.18
CA ASP A 106 -1.06 6.67 0.53
C ASP A 106 0.30 6.53 -0.13
N ILE A 107 0.93 5.38 0.06
CA ILE A 107 2.10 5.01 -0.72
C ILE A 107 1.61 4.56 -2.08
N CYS A 108 2.27 5.04 -3.11
CA CYS A 108 1.93 4.72 -4.49
C CYS A 108 3.18 4.34 -5.27
N ALA A 109 2.96 3.59 -6.32
CA ALA A 109 3.94 3.34 -7.35
C ALA A 109 3.46 3.93 -8.67
N ILE A 110 4.37 4.59 -9.36
CA ILE A 110 4.16 5.22 -10.65
C ILE A 110 4.88 4.34 -11.66
N LEU A 111 4.11 3.67 -12.50
CA LEU A 111 4.61 2.77 -13.51
C LEU A 111 4.90 3.58 -14.77
N VAL A 112 6.17 3.64 -15.13
CA VAL A 112 6.68 4.27 -16.36
C VAL A 112 7.23 3.20 -17.30
N THR A 113 7.47 3.57 -18.55
CA THR A 113 7.84 2.65 -19.64
C THR A 113 8.99 1.69 -19.30
N HIS A 114 9.97 2.13 -18.52
CA HIS A 114 11.20 1.37 -18.24
C HIS A 114 11.43 1.09 -16.75
N GLY A 115 10.42 1.27 -15.90
CA GLY A 115 10.56 1.00 -14.48
C GLY A 115 9.44 1.57 -13.63
N VAL A 116 9.66 1.55 -12.33
CA VAL A 116 8.68 1.97 -11.33
C VAL A 116 9.31 2.97 -10.38
N GLU A 117 8.56 4.03 -10.08
CA GLU A 117 8.94 5.00 -9.05
C GLU A 117 7.96 4.92 -7.86
N THR A 118 8.48 4.69 -6.67
CA THR A 118 7.69 4.73 -5.43
C THR A 118 7.60 6.16 -4.91
N ASN A 119 6.39 6.58 -4.51
CA ASN A 119 6.13 7.92 -4.01
C ASN A 119 5.00 7.89 -2.95
N GLU A 120 4.67 9.05 -2.40
CA GLU A 120 3.54 9.21 -1.47
C GLU A 120 2.60 10.31 -1.98
N ILE A 121 1.29 10.11 -1.79
CA ILE A 121 0.28 11.12 -2.10
C ILE A 121 0.35 12.23 -1.05
N ALA A 122 0.85 13.41 -1.42
CA ALA A 122 0.94 14.56 -0.53
C ALA A 122 -0.42 15.26 -0.37
N GLU A 123 -1.15 15.42 -1.47
CA GLU A 123 -2.43 16.12 -1.50
C GLU A 123 -3.27 15.67 -2.71
N ILE A 124 -4.60 15.80 -2.61
CA ILE A 124 -5.54 15.56 -3.71
C ILE A 124 -6.42 16.80 -3.90
N ASN A 125 -6.27 17.43 -5.07
CA ASN A 125 -7.00 18.64 -5.46
C ASN A 125 -7.96 18.31 -6.62
N GLY A 126 -9.13 17.78 -6.27
CA GLY A 126 -10.11 17.28 -7.25
C GLY A 126 -9.57 16.08 -8.02
N ARG A 127 -9.18 16.29 -9.29
CA ARG A 127 -8.55 15.25 -10.14
C ARG A 127 -7.03 15.30 -10.15
N ASN A 128 -6.44 16.32 -9.53
CA ASN A 128 -4.99 16.47 -9.46
C ASN A 128 -4.48 15.75 -8.21
N ILE A 129 -3.49 14.89 -8.41
CA ILE A 129 -2.78 14.16 -7.38
C ILE A 129 -1.40 14.81 -7.26
N VAL A 130 -1.09 15.36 -6.09
CA VAL A 130 0.22 15.94 -5.78
C VAL A 130 1.07 14.88 -5.10
N LEU A 131 2.23 14.62 -5.65
CA LEU A 131 3.22 13.68 -5.11
C LEU A 131 4.08 14.38 -4.04
N ARG A 132 4.52 13.62 -3.04
CA ARG A 132 5.41 14.12 -1.98
C ARG A 132 6.78 14.50 -2.53
N HIS A 133 7.29 13.74 -3.49
CA HIS A 133 8.54 14.02 -4.18
C HIS A 133 8.26 14.20 -5.69
N PRO A 134 8.95 15.14 -6.36
CA PRO A 134 8.87 15.22 -7.82
C PRO A 134 9.46 13.96 -8.45
N SER A 135 8.84 13.49 -9.53
CA SER A 135 9.32 12.34 -10.30
C SER A 135 10.63 12.67 -11.00
N GLY A 136 11.55 11.71 -10.94
CA GLY A 136 12.84 11.79 -11.62
C GLY A 136 12.77 11.48 -13.12
N ASN A 137 11.65 10.93 -13.59
CA ASN A 137 11.49 10.57 -15.00
C ASN A 137 11.27 11.83 -15.85
N LYS A 138 12.03 11.93 -16.95
CA LYS A 138 11.68 12.85 -18.03
C LYS A 138 10.27 12.51 -18.48
N LEU A 139 9.42 13.53 -18.63
CA LEU A 139 8.01 13.47 -19.03
C LEU A 139 7.83 12.96 -20.49
N GLU A 140 8.57 11.95 -20.91
CA GLU A 140 8.62 11.43 -22.29
C GLU A 140 7.30 10.79 -22.70
N SER A 141 6.56 10.26 -21.73
CA SER A 141 5.21 9.73 -21.90
C SER A 141 4.26 10.63 -21.12
N GLY A 142 3.43 11.44 -21.80
CA GLY A 142 2.44 12.30 -21.13
C GLY A 142 1.43 11.54 -20.25
N SER A 143 1.39 10.20 -20.34
CA SER A 143 0.63 9.29 -19.49
C SER A 143 1.50 8.45 -18.56
N ALA A 144 1.02 8.18 -17.35
CA ALA A 144 1.58 7.19 -16.43
C ALA A 144 0.46 6.34 -15.84
N SER A 145 0.79 5.16 -15.32
CA SER A 145 -0.12 4.44 -14.43
C SER A 145 0.29 4.68 -12.98
N LEU A 146 -0.68 4.92 -12.12
CA LEU A 146 -0.49 5.02 -10.67
C LEU A 146 -1.20 3.85 -10.01
N ILE A 147 -0.52 3.17 -9.09
CA ILE A 147 -1.14 2.17 -8.23
C ILE A 147 -0.90 2.50 -6.76
N THR A 148 -1.87 2.25 -5.89
CA THR A 148 -1.61 2.26 -4.44
C THR A 148 -0.88 0.99 -4.05
N ILE A 149 0.09 1.10 -3.15
CA ILE A 149 0.83 -0.05 -2.61
C ILE A 149 0.81 -0.04 -1.09
N ASP A 150 0.95 -1.22 -0.51
CA ASP A 150 1.29 -1.35 0.91
C ASP A 150 2.69 -0.74 1.13
N ARG A 151 2.90 -0.02 2.24
CA ARG A 151 4.18 0.63 2.51
C ARG A 151 5.31 -0.38 2.60
N ASP A 152 5.03 -1.56 3.15
CA ASP A 152 6.04 -2.60 3.23
C ASP A 152 6.34 -3.16 1.84
N HIS A 153 5.35 -3.28 0.93
CA HIS A 153 5.37 -3.86 -0.44
C HIS A 153 6.21 -5.12 -0.69
N HIS A 154 6.98 -5.60 0.28
CA HIS A 154 7.91 -6.70 0.23
C HIS A 154 7.15 -8.02 0.06
N GLY A 155 7.65 -8.82 -0.85
CA GLY A 155 7.26 -10.20 -1.06
C GLY A 155 8.24 -10.84 -2.02
N ASP A 156 7.95 -12.07 -2.41
CA ASP A 156 8.87 -12.90 -3.17
C ASP A 156 8.57 -12.86 -4.67
N TYR A 157 7.99 -11.77 -5.17
CA TYR A 157 7.62 -11.66 -6.59
C TYR A 157 8.36 -10.53 -7.28
N SER A 158 8.72 -10.77 -8.53
CA SER A 158 9.32 -9.77 -9.42
C SER A 158 8.48 -9.63 -10.69
N LEU A 159 8.31 -8.38 -11.12
CA LEU A 159 7.69 -8.03 -12.40
C LEU A 159 8.76 -7.83 -13.47
N TRP A 160 8.61 -8.57 -14.55
CA TRP A 160 9.52 -8.56 -15.69
C TRP A 160 8.79 -8.17 -16.98
N ARG A 161 9.53 -7.57 -17.91
CA ARG A 161 9.10 -7.32 -19.29
C ARG A 161 10.02 -8.06 -20.25
N GLU A 162 9.44 -8.84 -21.15
CA GLU A 162 10.10 -9.41 -22.31
C GLU A 162 9.76 -8.57 -23.55
N TYR A 163 10.79 -8.03 -24.21
CA TYR A 163 10.64 -7.28 -25.45
C TYR A 163 11.85 -7.52 -26.34
N ASP A 164 11.62 -7.84 -27.61
CA ASP A 164 12.67 -8.09 -28.61
C ASP A 164 13.72 -9.15 -28.19
N GLY A 165 13.26 -10.20 -27.49
CA GLY A 165 14.13 -11.27 -26.98
C GLY A 165 14.94 -10.90 -25.74
N GLU A 166 14.86 -9.66 -25.26
CA GLU A 166 15.46 -9.23 -24.00
C GLU A 166 14.46 -9.30 -22.85
N GLN A 167 14.93 -9.72 -21.68
CA GLN A 167 14.15 -9.75 -20.44
C GLN A 167 14.69 -8.69 -19.48
N GLN A 168 13.83 -7.74 -19.09
CA GLN A 168 14.15 -6.64 -18.20
C GLN A 168 13.32 -6.72 -16.92
N GLN A 169 13.96 -6.68 -15.76
CA GLN A 169 13.25 -6.54 -14.49
C GLN A 169 12.76 -5.10 -14.34
N LEU A 170 11.46 -4.93 -14.17
CA LEU A 170 10.85 -3.61 -13.97
C LEU A 170 10.69 -3.27 -12.49
N TRP A 171 10.43 -4.28 -11.66
CA TRP A 171 10.20 -4.11 -10.24
C TRP A 171 10.42 -5.43 -9.49
N ALA A 172 11.18 -5.39 -8.40
CA ALA A 172 11.48 -6.54 -7.54
C ALA A 172 10.77 -6.45 -6.18
N HIS A 173 10.77 -7.57 -5.46
CA HIS A 173 10.33 -7.68 -4.06
C HIS A 173 8.89 -7.23 -3.83
N LEU A 174 7.97 -7.70 -4.67
CA LEU A 174 6.55 -7.41 -4.61
C LEU A 174 5.80 -8.49 -3.83
N ASN A 175 4.79 -8.07 -3.07
CA ASN A 175 3.71 -9.00 -2.74
C ASN A 175 2.88 -9.34 -4.00
N HIS A 176 2.25 -10.51 -4.00
CA HIS A 176 1.50 -11.01 -5.15
C HIS A 176 0.36 -10.08 -5.62
N PRO A 177 -0.49 -9.51 -4.73
CA PRO A 177 -1.50 -8.54 -5.15
C PRO A 177 -0.95 -7.31 -5.90
N THR A 178 0.15 -6.73 -5.42
CA THR A 178 0.81 -5.60 -6.09
C THR A 178 1.37 -6.03 -7.44
N ALA A 179 2.01 -7.20 -7.53
CA ALA A 179 2.54 -7.73 -8.79
C ALA A 179 1.45 -7.90 -9.86
N LEU A 180 0.30 -8.48 -9.49
CA LEU A 180 -0.84 -8.66 -10.39
C LEU A 180 -1.38 -7.34 -10.93
N VAL A 181 -1.61 -6.35 -10.05
CA VAL A 181 -2.14 -5.05 -10.44
C VAL A 181 -1.13 -4.27 -11.30
N ALA A 182 0.16 -4.38 -10.98
CA ALA A 182 1.22 -3.76 -11.77
C ALA A 182 1.31 -4.39 -13.18
N GLN A 183 1.27 -5.72 -13.29
CA GLN A 183 1.26 -6.42 -14.57
C GLN A 183 0.07 -5.98 -15.43
N ALA A 184 -1.13 -5.96 -14.86
CA ALA A 184 -2.33 -5.51 -15.57
C ALA A 184 -2.22 -4.04 -16.02
N ALA A 185 -1.66 -3.16 -15.18
CA ALA A 185 -1.45 -1.75 -15.51
C ALA A 185 -0.48 -1.56 -16.69
N TYR A 186 0.60 -2.35 -16.76
CA TYR A 186 1.54 -2.34 -17.88
C TYR A 186 0.92 -2.88 -19.18
N GLN A 187 0.21 -4.00 -19.11
CA GLN A 187 -0.50 -4.55 -20.28
C GLN A 187 -1.49 -3.54 -20.88
N GLN A 188 -2.06 -2.68 -20.04
CA GLN A 188 -3.01 -1.65 -20.41
C GLN A 188 -2.40 -0.34 -20.92
N SER A 189 -1.11 -0.08 -20.64
CA SER A 189 -0.45 1.18 -21.02
C SER A 189 -0.03 1.23 -22.49
N GLY A 190 -0.26 0.15 -23.25
CA GLY A 190 0.09 0.06 -24.67
C GLY A 190 1.59 -0.03 -24.93
N THR A 191 2.37 -0.32 -23.88
CA THR A 191 3.81 -0.56 -24.00
C THR A 191 4.04 -1.95 -24.59
N SER A 192 4.93 -2.05 -25.58
CA SER A 192 5.22 -3.30 -26.26
C SER A 192 5.96 -4.26 -25.33
N GLY A 193 5.60 -5.53 -25.39
CA GLY A 193 6.25 -6.60 -24.66
C GLY A 193 5.28 -7.50 -23.90
N ARG A 194 5.79 -8.64 -23.45
CA ARG A 194 5.07 -9.56 -22.56
C ARG A 194 5.49 -9.29 -21.12
N TYR A 195 4.50 -9.16 -20.24
CA TYR A 195 4.74 -8.91 -18.82
C TYR A 195 4.59 -10.19 -18.02
N LEU A 196 5.60 -10.54 -17.23
CA LEU A 196 5.66 -11.77 -16.46
C LEU A 196 5.82 -11.47 -14.98
N ILE A 197 5.15 -12.26 -14.15
CA ILE A 197 5.36 -12.28 -12.70
C ILE A 197 6.10 -13.58 -12.41
N LEU A 198 7.27 -13.47 -11.79
CA LEU A 198 8.11 -14.60 -11.38
C LEU A 198 8.25 -14.55 -9.87
N SER A 199 8.22 -15.71 -9.21
CA SER A 199 8.62 -15.82 -7.81
C SER A 199 10.14 -15.92 -7.72
N ASP A 200 10.74 -15.15 -6.82
CA ASP A 200 12.18 -15.18 -6.52
C ASP A 200 12.59 -16.45 -5.73
#